data_AF-A0A7J6T4V4-F1
#
_entry.id   AF-A0A7J6T4V4-F1
#
_cell.length_a   1.000
_cell.length_b   1.000
_cell.length_c   1.000
_cell.angle_alpha   90.00
_cell.angle_beta   90.00
_cell.angle_gamma   90.00
#
_symmetry.space_group_name_H-M   'P 1'
#
loop_
_entity.id
_entity.type
_entity.pdbx_description
1 polymer ?
#
loop_
_entity_poly.entity_id
_entity_poly.type
_entity_poly.pdbx_seq_one_letter_code
_entity_poly.pdbx_strand_id
1 'polypeptide(L)'
;MFGHDWVAVFARECPPMMMISALMALEIHAYLAGPAVAIRTAQPSLSIILESGFGVSVETGEAPIRSLLELVEASPTWQHWRFTWPLDEALEQTATALVSTGHSARAGSLRLDVVVAWCREGLIWLTKLSGIMQRHSVRVFLYSKCYDDPEGELQRQGLPDYEQWQVIDLRDTPNFTTDECSAYLHYLLELHDDSASNHTMFLQGDALNHSPRGLLPMVMQSIAVGTYSLPFLHLGDLRQVVSESSCRSWLVHRYSLHTDGVVSTYCCAQFIVSRDRIAEVPKVSLRAMYEDVLSNSALPSDRCFSWPAQSTYCLWLEQLWHVIFGEPADLPLRSEDPRLPIFLRMSDEESFLPMRSNSSRRYPSIMFDFDAIGLDDSAYNPAPIPEFPLLGSALRIPCQQPLEALNIKPAAPRQIPSSTNTLRLSGVMPPTVRVVRFGLSLCKEALNSGEHQATKSGLIGASPSVIIEAWESYLRFHLQQRLVASQKTMVKKEIVREKLRALKARYPEIAQYVQLKQRYEDLLKLYIETRTKYRDTLSRIAAAKTRVAQVGELQEVMEGICRQSEITTRASSTPQTLSRAATSSTGISGFRGVSGAPISVTGKRRAPFL
;
A
#
# COMPACT_ATOMS: atom_id res chain seq x y z
N MET A 1 2.36 -2.83 -19.66
CA MET A 1 3.44 -1.82 -19.54
C MET A 1 4.77 -2.32 -20.09
N PHE A 2 5.05 -3.63 -20.07
CA PHE A 2 6.17 -4.22 -20.80
C PHE A 2 5.62 -4.94 -22.04
N GLY A 3 6.25 -4.77 -23.20
CA GLY A 3 5.92 -5.57 -24.39
C GLY A 3 6.26 -7.04 -24.16
N HIS A 4 5.64 -7.95 -24.93
CA HIS A 4 5.91 -9.39 -24.85
C HIS A 4 7.42 -9.73 -24.92
N ASP A 5 8.18 -8.93 -25.68
CA ASP A 5 9.63 -9.09 -25.82
C ASP A 5 10.40 -8.94 -24.49
N TRP A 6 9.97 -8.03 -23.61
CA TRP A 6 10.64 -7.82 -22.32
C TRP A 6 10.37 -8.97 -21.36
N VAL A 7 9.15 -9.50 -21.34
CA VAL A 7 8.80 -10.67 -20.53
C VAL A 7 9.67 -11.86 -20.96
N ALA A 8 9.87 -12.07 -22.27
CA ALA A 8 10.71 -13.14 -22.80
C ALA A 8 12.22 -12.95 -22.50
N VAL A 9 12.71 -11.72 -22.35
CA VAL A 9 14.10 -11.44 -21.94
C VAL A 9 14.29 -11.74 -20.45
N PHE A 10 13.44 -11.19 -19.58
CA PHE A 10 13.53 -11.45 -18.14
C PHE A 10 13.26 -12.91 -17.80
N ALA A 11 12.34 -13.55 -18.51
CA ALA A 11 12.10 -14.98 -18.39
C ALA A 11 13.26 -15.83 -18.89
N ARG A 12 14.29 -15.28 -19.54
CA ARG A 12 15.54 -16.01 -19.83
C ARG A 12 16.62 -15.75 -18.79
N GLU A 13 16.70 -14.52 -18.29
CA GLU A 13 17.74 -14.11 -17.33
C GLU A 13 17.44 -14.56 -15.89
N CYS A 14 16.17 -14.51 -15.47
CA CYS A 14 15.74 -14.89 -14.14
C CYS A 14 14.33 -15.53 -14.12
N PRO A 15 14.13 -16.70 -14.79
CA PRO A 15 12.80 -17.30 -14.80
C PRO A 15 12.15 -17.69 -13.44
N PRO A 16 12.83 -17.89 -12.28
CA PRO A 16 12.11 -18.23 -11.05
C PRO A 16 11.38 -16.99 -10.51
N MET A 17 12.02 -15.82 -10.58
CA MET A 17 11.43 -14.55 -10.20
C MET A 17 10.24 -14.20 -11.11
N MET A 18 10.36 -14.43 -12.41
CA MET A 18 9.25 -14.23 -13.36
C MET A 18 8.09 -15.19 -13.08
N MET A 19 8.38 -16.45 -12.78
CA MET A 19 7.36 -17.44 -12.40
C MET A 19 6.64 -17.00 -11.11
N ILE A 20 7.37 -16.67 -10.05
CA ILE A 20 6.79 -16.18 -8.79
C ILE A 20 5.91 -14.95 -9.06
N SER A 21 6.40 -14.00 -9.86
CA SER A 21 5.65 -12.79 -10.21
C SER A 21 4.35 -13.11 -10.96
N ALA A 22 4.39 -14.07 -11.88
CA ALA A 22 3.22 -14.51 -12.63
C ALA A 22 2.21 -15.26 -11.74
N LEU A 23 2.69 -16.11 -10.82
CA LEU A 23 1.86 -16.80 -9.83
C LEU A 23 1.20 -15.81 -8.87
N MET A 24 1.95 -14.83 -8.36
CA MET A 24 1.41 -13.75 -7.53
C MET A 24 0.36 -12.94 -8.29
N ALA A 25 0.62 -12.58 -9.55
CA ALA A 25 -0.35 -11.85 -10.38
C ALA A 25 -1.62 -12.68 -10.63
N LEU A 26 -1.46 -13.97 -10.90
CA LEU A 26 -2.56 -14.90 -11.08
C LEU A 26 -3.40 -15.02 -9.79
N GLU A 27 -2.77 -15.15 -8.62
CA GLU A 27 -3.45 -15.14 -7.33
C GLU A 27 -4.22 -13.82 -7.10
N ILE A 28 -3.56 -12.67 -7.29
CA ILE A 28 -4.20 -11.35 -7.17
C ILE A 28 -5.43 -11.29 -8.07
N HIS A 29 -5.32 -11.69 -9.34
CA HIS A 29 -6.45 -11.70 -10.26
C HIS A 29 -7.53 -12.70 -9.85
N ALA A 30 -7.17 -13.86 -9.29
CA ALA A 30 -8.13 -14.85 -8.83
C ALA A 30 -8.99 -14.27 -7.71
N TYR A 31 -8.39 -13.54 -6.76
CA TYR A 31 -9.13 -12.84 -5.73
C TYR A 31 -9.92 -11.63 -6.23
N LEU A 32 -9.41 -10.84 -7.17
CA LEU A 32 -10.07 -9.58 -7.57
C LEU A 32 -11.09 -9.73 -8.69
N ALA A 33 -10.94 -10.74 -9.56
CA ALA A 33 -11.76 -10.92 -10.75
C ALA A 33 -12.36 -12.33 -10.87
N GLY A 34 -12.04 -13.22 -9.92
CA GLY A 34 -12.43 -14.62 -9.96
C GLY A 34 -11.48 -15.48 -10.79
N PRO A 35 -11.48 -16.80 -10.57
CA PRO A 35 -10.49 -17.71 -11.16
C PRO A 35 -10.54 -17.70 -12.69
N ALA A 36 -11.72 -17.78 -13.30
CA ALA A 36 -11.84 -17.84 -14.77
C ALA A 36 -11.23 -16.63 -15.50
N VAL A 37 -11.36 -15.42 -14.94
CA VAL A 37 -10.74 -14.21 -15.50
C VAL A 37 -9.24 -14.24 -15.26
N ALA A 38 -8.81 -14.63 -14.06
CA ALA A 38 -7.40 -14.73 -13.70
C ALA A 38 -6.63 -15.68 -14.62
N ILE A 39 -7.18 -16.87 -14.90
CA ILE A 39 -6.60 -17.84 -15.84
C ILE A 39 -6.42 -17.20 -17.21
N ARG A 40 -7.50 -16.63 -17.76
CA ARG A 40 -7.50 -16.02 -19.10
C ARG A 40 -6.49 -14.87 -19.22
N THR A 41 -6.36 -14.05 -18.17
CA THR A 41 -5.44 -12.91 -18.15
C THR A 41 -3.99 -13.34 -17.99
N ALA A 42 -3.71 -14.35 -17.16
CA ALA A 42 -2.35 -14.81 -16.89
C ALA A 42 -1.78 -15.75 -17.96
N GLN A 43 -2.64 -16.49 -18.67
CA GLN A 43 -2.24 -17.55 -19.61
C GLN A 43 -1.19 -17.10 -20.64
N PRO A 44 -1.31 -15.94 -21.33
CA PRO A 44 -0.30 -15.52 -22.29
C PRO A 44 1.07 -15.28 -21.66
N SER A 45 1.13 -14.71 -20.45
CA SER A 45 2.37 -14.47 -19.74
C SER A 45 2.99 -15.76 -19.22
N LEU A 46 2.17 -16.68 -18.70
CA LEU A 46 2.63 -18.00 -18.25
C LEU A 46 3.20 -18.81 -19.42
N SER A 47 2.52 -18.86 -20.57
CA SER A 47 3.04 -19.55 -21.76
C SER A 47 4.42 -19.02 -22.17
N ILE A 48 4.61 -17.69 -22.20
CA ILE A 48 5.91 -17.08 -22.54
C ILE A 48 6.99 -17.45 -21.52
N ILE A 49 6.67 -17.43 -20.23
CA ILE A 49 7.62 -17.77 -19.16
C ILE A 49 8.01 -19.25 -19.26
N LEU A 50 7.07 -20.14 -19.53
CA LEU A 50 7.29 -21.57 -19.69
C LEU A 50 8.16 -21.88 -20.92
N GLU A 51 7.84 -21.26 -22.06
CA GLU A 51 8.59 -21.45 -23.30
C GLU A 51 10.00 -20.87 -23.21
N SER A 52 10.12 -19.61 -22.76
CA SER A 52 11.38 -18.89 -22.77
C SER A 52 12.29 -19.27 -21.61
N GLY A 53 11.73 -19.62 -20.45
CA GLY A 53 12.48 -19.86 -19.23
C GLY A 53 12.65 -21.31 -18.85
N PHE A 54 11.71 -22.18 -19.25
CA PHE A 54 11.71 -23.60 -18.89
C PHE A 54 11.82 -24.53 -20.09
N GLY A 55 11.81 -23.99 -21.32
CA GLY A 55 11.87 -24.78 -22.55
C GLY A 55 10.63 -25.64 -22.79
N VAL A 56 9.51 -25.32 -22.12
CA VAL A 56 8.26 -26.06 -22.20
C VAL A 56 7.36 -25.37 -23.22
N SER A 57 7.13 -26.01 -24.37
CA SER A 57 6.14 -25.53 -25.33
C SER A 57 4.75 -25.86 -24.83
N VAL A 58 3.91 -24.83 -24.72
CA VAL A 58 2.50 -24.97 -24.34
C VAL A 58 1.69 -24.83 -25.61
N GLU A 59 1.16 -25.93 -26.14
CA GLU A 59 0.16 -25.83 -27.20
C GLU A 59 -0.98 -24.94 -26.70
N THR A 60 -1.30 -23.90 -27.45
CA THR A 60 -2.15 -22.76 -27.07
C THR A 60 -3.64 -23.10 -26.83
N GLY A 61 -3.95 -24.37 -26.59
CA GLY A 61 -5.27 -24.81 -26.11
C GLY A 61 -5.56 -24.32 -24.69
N GLU A 62 -6.83 -24.44 -24.28
CA GLU A 62 -7.27 -24.25 -22.90
C GLU A 62 -6.75 -25.39 -22.00
N ALA A 63 -5.43 -25.59 -21.97
CA ALA A 63 -4.81 -26.47 -20.99
C ALA A 63 -5.14 -25.90 -19.61
N PRO A 64 -5.75 -26.69 -18.71
CA PRO A 64 -5.99 -26.27 -17.34
C PRO A 64 -4.68 -25.77 -16.72
N ILE A 65 -4.73 -24.72 -15.90
CA ILE A 65 -3.53 -24.25 -15.18
C ILE A 65 -2.82 -25.40 -14.47
N ARG A 66 -3.59 -26.36 -13.94
CA ARG A 66 -3.05 -27.58 -13.35
C ARG A 66 -2.09 -28.32 -14.29
N SER A 67 -2.45 -28.47 -15.56
CA SER A 67 -1.58 -29.09 -16.56
C SER A 67 -0.35 -28.23 -16.86
N LEU A 68 -0.47 -26.89 -16.82
CA LEU A 68 0.69 -26.01 -16.92
C LEU A 68 1.64 -26.18 -15.73
N LEU A 69 1.09 -26.30 -14.51
CA LEU A 69 1.87 -26.51 -13.29
C LEU A 69 2.56 -27.86 -13.27
N GLU A 70 1.87 -28.94 -13.64
CA GLU A 70 2.44 -30.28 -13.80
C GLU A 70 3.58 -30.31 -14.83
N LEU A 71 3.45 -29.54 -15.92
CA LEU A 71 4.51 -29.38 -16.91
C LEU A 71 5.74 -28.64 -16.36
N VAL A 72 5.54 -27.66 -15.47
CA VAL A 72 6.66 -26.98 -14.81
C VAL A 72 7.39 -27.94 -13.88
N GLU A 73 6.65 -28.68 -13.06
CA GLU A 73 7.20 -29.64 -12.09
C GLU A 73 8.04 -30.73 -12.77
N ALA A 74 7.65 -31.13 -13.98
CA ALA A 74 8.36 -32.10 -14.82
C ALA A 74 9.63 -31.53 -15.48
N SER A 75 9.84 -30.21 -15.49
CA SER A 75 11.00 -29.59 -16.13
C SER A 75 12.29 -29.82 -15.32
N PRO A 76 13.40 -30.23 -15.95
CA PRO A 76 14.69 -30.38 -15.27
C PRO A 76 15.18 -29.08 -14.62
N THR A 77 14.87 -27.91 -15.21
CA THR A 77 15.25 -26.61 -14.64
C THR A 77 14.44 -26.26 -13.40
N TRP A 78 13.19 -26.72 -13.31
CA TRP A 78 12.37 -26.57 -12.11
C TRP A 78 12.99 -27.28 -10.90
N GLN A 79 13.45 -28.51 -11.08
CA GLN A 79 14.09 -29.29 -10.01
C GLN A 79 15.33 -28.59 -9.44
N HIS A 80 16.06 -27.84 -10.26
CA HIS A 80 17.18 -27.05 -9.75
C HIS A 80 16.72 -25.85 -8.90
N TRP A 81 15.58 -25.26 -9.24
CA TRP A 81 15.19 -23.95 -8.72
C TRP A 81 14.27 -23.99 -7.53
N ARG A 82 13.43 -25.02 -7.45
CA ARG A 82 12.51 -25.23 -6.32
C ARG A 82 13.22 -25.35 -4.97
N PHE A 83 14.52 -25.69 -4.95
CA PHE A 83 15.32 -25.71 -3.71
C PHE A 83 15.92 -24.36 -3.33
N THR A 84 15.98 -23.40 -4.27
CA THR A 84 16.61 -22.09 -4.06
C THR A 84 15.57 -20.97 -3.92
N TRP A 85 14.37 -21.18 -4.45
CA TRP A 85 13.28 -20.23 -4.47
C TRP A 85 12.01 -20.87 -3.91
N PRO A 86 11.12 -20.11 -3.24
CA PRO A 86 9.89 -20.61 -2.62
C PRO A 86 8.78 -20.86 -3.66
N LEU A 87 9.13 -21.64 -4.67
CA LEU A 87 8.29 -21.89 -5.83
C LEU A 87 7.15 -22.87 -5.49
N ASP A 88 7.45 -23.90 -4.70
CA ASP A 88 6.45 -24.89 -4.27
C ASP A 88 5.37 -24.20 -3.40
N GLU A 89 5.77 -23.30 -2.50
CA GLU A 89 4.83 -22.52 -1.67
C GLU A 89 3.99 -21.54 -2.51
N ALA A 90 4.59 -20.88 -3.51
CA ALA A 90 3.86 -19.98 -4.41
C ALA A 90 2.83 -20.74 -5.26
N LEU A 91 3.17 -21.95 -5.73
CA LEU A 91 2.27 -22.83 -6.46
C LEU A 91 1.10 -23.30 -5.58
N GLU A 92 1.41 -23.80 -4.38
CA GLU A 92 0.39 -24.28 -3.44
C GLU A 92 -0.58 -23.16 -3.06
N GLN A 93 -0.08 -21.95 -2.78
CA GLN A 93 -0.89 -20.77 -2.50
C GLN A 93 -1.79 -20.39 -3.68
N THR A 94 -1.24 -20.37 -4.90
CA THR A 94 -2.00 -20.05 -6.12
C THR A 94 -3.07 -21.11 -6.40
N ALA A 95 -2.73 -22.39 -6.26
CA ALA A 95 -3.68 -23.50 -6.45
C ALA A 95 -4.79 -23.44 -5.41
N THR A 96 -4.45 -23.21 -4.14
CA THR A 96 -5.41 -23.03 -3.05
C THR A 96 -6.33 -21.86 -3.33
N ALA A 97 -5.80 -20.72 -3.80
CA ALA A 97 -6.60 -19.56 -4.19
C ALA A 97 -7.56 -19.89 -5.33
N LEU A 98 -7.09 -20.51 -6.42
CA LEU A 98 -7.97 -20.88 -7.54
C LEU A 98 -9.09 -21.85 -7.13
N VAL A 99 -8.79 -22.80 -6.23
CA VAL A 99 -9.77 -23.76 -5.72
C VAL A 99 -10.75 -23.07 -4.76
N SER A 100 -10.27 -22.32 -3.76
CA SER A 100 -11.11 -21.67 -2.75
C SER A 100 -12.04 -20.65 -3.38
N THR A 101 -11.52 -19.83 -4.30
CA THR A 101 -12.31 -18.83 -5.04
C THR A 101 -13.34 -19.46 -5.97
N GLY A 102 -13.05 -20.63 -6.55
CA GLY A 102 -13.99 -21.36 -7.39
C GLY A 102 -15.20 -21.91 -6.64
N HIS A 103 -15.02 -22.32 -5.37
CA HIS A 103 -16.12 -22.78 -4.53
C HIS A 103 -16.95 -21.61 -4.01
N SER A 104 -16.29 -20.55 -3.52
CA SER A 104 -16.96 -19.39 -2.94
C SER A 104 -17.73 -18.56 -3.96
N ALA A 105 -17.24 -18.45 -5.21
CA ALA A 105 -17.97 -17.77 -6.30
C ALA A 105 -19.32 -18.43 -6.64
N ARG A 106 -19.54 -19.70 -6.24
CA ARG A 106 -20.81 -20.41 -6.45
C ARG A 106 -21.80 -20.21 -5.31
N ALA A 107 -21.38 -19.67 -4.16
CA ALA A 107 -22.18 -19.62 -2.93
C ALA A 107 -23.25 -18.50 -2.89
N GLY A 108 -23.58 -17.89 -4.03
CA GLY A 108 -24.50 -16.75 -4.12
C GLY A 108 -23.79 -15.42 -3.92
N SER A 109 -24.49 -14.31 -4.18
CA SER A 109 -23.92 -12.97 -4.01
C SER A 109 -23.63 -12.71 -2.54
N LEU A 110 -22.35 -12.61 -2.17
CA LEU A 110 -21.98 -12.15 -0.83
C LEU A 110 -22.55 -10.74 -0.61
N ARG A 111 -23.24 -10.58 0.51
CA ARG A 111 -23.69 -9.27 0.99
C ARG A 111 -22.62 -8.67 1.87
N LEU A 112 -22.41 -7.37 1.75
CA LEU A 112 -21.46 -6.61 2.54
C LEU A 112 -22.17 -5.44 3.19
N ASP A 113 -22.03 -5.31 4.51
CA ASP A 113 -22.41 -4.09 5.21
C ASP A 113 -21.17 -3.22 5.43
N VAL A 114 -21.25 -1.94 5.12
CA VAL A 114 -20.22 -0.95 5.38
C VAL A 114 -20.74 0.01 6.44
N VAL A 115 -20.16 -0.02 7.63
CA VAL A 115 -20.56 0.77 8.79
C VAL A 115 -19.54 1.87 9.00
N VAL A 116 -19.94 3.13 8.79
CA VAL A 116 -19.06 4.28 8.90
C VAL A 116 -19.50 5.14 10.08
N ALA A 117 -18.61 5.33 11.05
CA ALA A 117 -18.78 6.34 12.09
C ALA A 117 -18.25 7.69 11.58
N TRP A 118 -19.07 8.74 11.62
CA TRP A 118 -18.80 9.99 10.91
C TRP A 118 -19.11 11.23 11.76
N CYS A 119 -18.12 12.13 11.88
CA CYS A 119 -18.20 13.44 12.52
C CYS A 119 -17.28 14.44 11.79
N ARG A 120 -17.84 15.30 10.93
CA ARG A 120 -17.09 16.39 10.27
C ARG A 120 -16.05 15.95 9.22
N GLU A 121 -15.77 14.65 9.06
CA GLU A 121 -14.88 14.18 8.01
C GLU A 121 -15.52 14.26 6.61
N GLY A 122 -14.68 14.33 5.58
CA GLY A 122 -15.12 14.30 4.19
C GLY A 122 -15.31 12.87 3.70
N LEU A 123 -16.55 12.50 3.39
CA LEU A 123 -16.94 11.17 2.92
C LEU A 123 -16.83 10.98 1.40
N ILE A 124 -16.31 11.98 0.67
CA ILE A 124 -16.14 11.94 -0.80
C ILE A 124 -15.38 10.70 -1.30
N TRP A 125 -14.55 10.09 -0.43
CA TRP A 125 -13.83 8.86 -0.76
C TRP A 125 -14.76 7.67 -1.06
N LEU A 126 -15.98 7.64 -0.50
CA LEU A 126 -16.99 6.62 -0.81
C LEU A 126 -17.32 6.61 -2.32
N THR A 127 -17.25 7.76 -3.00
CA THR A 127 -17.49 7.82 -4.45
C THR A 127 -16.46 7.03 -5.26
N LYS A 128 -15.23 6.86 -4.74
CA LYS A 128 -14.20 6.03 -5.38
C LYS A 128 -14.53 4.54 -5.33
N LEU A 129 -15.42 4.15 -4.41
CA LEU A 129 -15.87 2.78 -4.21
C LEU A 129 -17.26 2.53 -4.83
N SER A 130 -17.91 3.57 -5.35
CA SER A 130 -19.25 3.51 -5.94
C SER A 130 -19.41 2.43 -7.00
N GLY A 131 -18.42 2.26 -7.88
CA GLY A 131 -18.45 1.23 -8.91
C GLY A 131 -18.49 -0.20 -8.36
N ILE A 132 -17.91 -0.43 -7.18
CA ILE A 132 -18.00 -1.71 -6.48
C ILE A 132 -19.36 -1.78 -5.76
N MET A 133 -19.75 -0.73 -5.04
CA MET A 133 -21.03 -0.72 -4.29
C MET A 133 -22.25 -0.92 -5.20
N GLN A 134 -22.28 -0.30 -6.38
CA GLN A 134 -23.42 -0.40 -7.31
C GLN A 134 -23.56 -1.77 -7.97
N ARG A 135 -22.45 -2.48 -8.18
CA ARG A 135 -22.44 -3.78 -8.87
C ARG A 135 -22.76 -4.94 -7.93
N HIS A 136 -22.72 -4.70 -6.63
CA HIS A 136 -22.74 -5.74 -5.62
C HIS A 136 -23.77 -5.40 -4.52
N SER A 137 -24.16 -6.39 -3.73
CA SER A 137 -25.13 -6.18 -2.64
C SER A 137 -24.45 -5.54 -1.42
N VAL A 138 -24.05 -4.28 -1.56
CA VAL A 138 -23.45 -3.49 -0.48
C VAL A 138 -24.51 -2.60 0.16
N ARG A 139 -24.64 -2.64 1.49
CA ARG A 139 -25.43 -1.67 2.28
C ARG A 139 -24.47 -0.76 3.02
N VAL A 140 -24.77 0.53 3.07
CA VAL A 140 -23.92 1.50 3.78
C VAL A 140 -24.71 2.12 4.92
N PHE A 141 -24.16 2.03 6.12
CA PHE A 141 -24.73 2.62 7.33
C PHE A 141 -23.82 3.75 7.77
N LEU A 142 -24.32 4.98 7.71
CA LEU A 142 -23.59 6.21 8.06
C LEU A 142 -24.10 6.70 9.42
N TYR A 143 -23.31 6.45 10.47
CA TYR A 143 -23.62 6.92 11.82
C TYR A 143 -23.09 8.33 12.00
N SER A 144 -23.97 9.33 11.91
CA SER A 144 -23.65 10.74 12.09
C SER A 144 -23.61 11.10 13.58
N LYS A 145 -22.48 11.62 14.05
CA LYS A 145 -22.25 11.98 15.45
C LYS A 145 -22.39 13.49 15.73
N CYS A 146 -22.26 14.32 14.70
CA CYS A 146 -21.99 15.76 14.89
C CYS A 146 -22.86 16.72 14.06
N TYR A 147 -23.79 16.21 13.26
CA TYR A 147 -24.60 17.02 12.34
C TYR A 147 -26.06 17.03 12.73
N ASP A 148 -26.66 18.23 12.74
CA ASP A 148 -28.10 18.40 12.91
C ASP A 148 -28.91 18.01 11.65
N ASP A 149 -28.26 18.06 10.49
CA ASP A 149 -28.80 17.70 9.18
C ASP A 149 -27.75 16.88 8.42
N PRO A 150 -27.59 15.58 8.75
CA PRO A 150 -26.57 14.74 8.14
C PRO A 150 -26.82 14.50 6.65
N GLU A 151 -28.06 14.32 6.22
CA GLU A 151 -28.40 14.13 4.80
C GLU A 151 -28.06 15.36 3.97
N GLY A 152 -28.42 16.57 4.42
CA GLY A 152 -28.06 17.79 3.73
C GLY A 152 -26.55 18.02 3.68
N GLU A 153 -25.79 17.53 4.67
CA GLU A 153 -24.33 17.53 4.62
C GLU A 153 -23.77 16.57 3.56
N LEU A 154 -24.29 15.34 3.46
CA LEU A 154 -23.88 14.40 2.41
C LEU A 154 -24.11 15.01 1.01
N GLN A 155 -25.25 15.70 0.82
CA GLN A 155 -25.55 16.43 -0.41
C GLN A 155 -24.56 17.57 -0.66
N ARG A 156 -24.20 18.36 0.37
CA ARG A 156 -23.17 19.42 0.26
C ARG A 156 -21.79 18.87 -0.12
N GLN A 157 -21.47 17.66 0.33
CA GLN A 157 -20.23 16.97 -0.06
C GLN A 157 -20.27 16.40 -1.49
N GLY A 158 -21.41 16.50 -2.18
CA GLY A 158 -21.59 16.01 -3.55
C GLY A 158 -21.65 14.48 -3.61
N LEU A 159 -22.08 13.85 -2.52
CA LEU A 159 -22.29 12.41 -2.52
C LEU A 159 -23.58 12.07 -3.29
N PRO A 160 -23.54 11.07 -4.16
CA PRO A 160 -24.72 10.58 -4.84
C PRO A 160 -25.74 10.04 -3.84
N ASP A 161 -27.02 10.30 -4.12
CA ASP A 161 -28.13 9.72 -3.39
C ASP A 161 -28.25 8.24 -3.77
N TYR A 162 -27.86 7.35 -2.86
CA TYR A 162 -27.97 5.91 -3.05
C TYR A 162 -29.05 5.38 -2.12
N GLU A 163 -30.03 4.67 -2.69
CA GLU A 163 -31.09 3.98 -1.94
C GLU A 163 -30.54 2.98 -0.90
N GLN A 164 -29.28 2.56 -1.07
CA GLN A 164 -28.58 1.62 -0.19
C GLN A 164 -27.95 2.29 1.05
N TRP A 165 -28.04 3.62 1.17
CA TRP A 165 -27.46 4.37 2.28
C TRP A 165 -28.50 4.58 3.37
N GLN A 166 -28.14 4.19 4.59
CA GLN A 166 -28.93 4.45 5.78
C GLN A 166 -28.14 5.41 6.66
N VAL A 167 -28.65 6.62 6.81
CA VAL A 167 -28.10 7.61 7.71
C VAL A 167 -28.75 7.41 9.08
N ILE A 168 -27.92 7.23 10.10
CA ILE A 168 -28.35 6.97 11.47
C ILE A 168 -27.81 8.11 12.32
N ASP A 169 -28.72 8.82 12.98
CA ASP A 169 -28.37 9.89 13.91
C ASP A 169 -27.95 9.27 15.26
N LEU A 170 -26.66 9.41 15.57
CA LEU A 170 -26.06 8.99 16.83
C LEU A 170 -25.31 10.17 17.46
N ARG A 171 -25.96 11.34 17.47
CA ARG A 171 -25.39 12.56 18.03
C ARG A 171 -25.03 12.44 19.51
N ASP A 172 -23.97 13.16 19.87
CA ASP A 172 -23.64 13.44 21.28
C ASP A 172 -24.86 13.99 22.03
N THR A 173 -25.03 13.54 23.26
CA THR A 173 -25.97 14.16 24.20
C THR A 173 -25.19 14.84 25.32
N PRO A 174 -25.78 15.78 26.07
CA PRO A 174 -25.08 16.41 27.20
C PRO A 174 -24.53 15.43 28.23
N ASN A 175 -25.03 14.20 28.25
CA ASN A 175 -24.65 13.18 29.22
C ASN A 175 -23.67 12.14 28.67
N PHE A 176 -23.56 11.99 27.34
CA PHE A 176 -22.82 10.90 26.71
C PHE A 176 -22.16 11.35 25.42
N THR A 177 -20.87 11.05 25.26
CA THR A 177 -20.11 11.24 24.03
C THR A 177 -20.20 9.98 23.18
N THR A 178 -20.50 10.14 21.90
CA THR A 178 -20.56 9.07 20.91
C THR A 178 -19.24 9.02 20.15
N ASP A 179 -18.51 7.93 20.32
CA ASP A 179 -17.29 7.63 19.58
C ASP A 179 -17.55 6.57 18.50
N GLU A 180 -16.54 6.22 17.71
CA GLU A 180 -16.59 5.17 16.69
C GLU A 180 -17.17 3.86 17.25
N CYS A 181 -16.73 3.48 18.45
CA CYS A 181 -17.16 2.26 19.11
C CYS A 181 -18.66 2.26 19.44
N SER A 182 -19.23 3.42 19.77
CA SER A 182 -20.67 3.53 20.04
C SER A 182 -21.50 3.25 18.78
N ALA A 183 -21.06 3.73 17.61
CA ALA A 183 -21.70 3.44 16.33
C ALA A 183 -21.61 1.96 15.98
N TYR A 184 -20.45 1.34 16.18
CA TYR A 184 -20.24 -0.07 15.86
C TYR A 184 -21.05 -0.98 16.78
N LEU A 185 -21.05 -0.70 18.09
CA LEU A 185 -21.85 -1.45 19.06
C LEU A 185 -23.35 -1.27 18.81
N HIS A 186 -23.80 -0.07 18.47
CA HIS A 186 -25.19 0.15 18.07
C HIS A 186 -25.56 -0.69 16.84
N TYR A 187 -24.73 -0.69 15.80
CA TYR A 187 -24.95 -1.55 14.63
C TYR A 187 -25.02 -3.04 15.02
N LEU A 188 -24.05 -3.50 15.81
CA LEU A 188 -23.94 -4.90 16.24
C LEU A 188 -25.14 -5.32 17.10
N LEU A 189 -25.71 -4.43 17.90
CA LEU A 189 -26.89 -4.72 18.73
C LEU A 189 -28.19 -4.81 17.91
N GLU A 190 -28.36 -3.90 16.94
CA GLU A 190 -29.54 -3.85 16.08
C GLU A 190 -29.59 -5.00 15.07
N LEU A 191 -28.43 -5.37 14.51
CA LEU A 191 -28.32 -6.36 13.42
C LEU A 191 -27.62 -7.64 13.84
N HIS A 192 -27.62 -7.97 15.13
CA HIS A 192 -27.00 -9.19 15.67
C HIS A 192 -27.61 -10.50 15.14
N ASP A 193 -28.81 -10.45 14.55
CA ASP A 193 -29.54 -11.63 14.08
C ASP A 193 -29.16 -12.02 12.63
N ASP A 194 -29.89 -12.99 12.06
CA ASP A 194 -29.68 -13.54 10.70
C ASP A 194 -29.75 -12.49 9.56
N SER A 195 -30.09 -11.24 9.87
CA SER A 195 -30.18 -10.12 8.93
C SER A 195 -28.83 -9.47 8.60
N ALA A 196 -27.77 -9.80 9.35
CA ALA A 196 -26.41 -9.36 9.05
C ALA A 196 -25.95 -9.88 7.67
N SER A 197 -25.21 -9.02 6.96
CA SER A 197 -24.50 -9.39 5.74
C SER A 197 -23.45 -10.47 6.02
N ASN A 198 -22.97 -11.16 4.98
CA ASN A 198 -21.95 -12.20 5.15
C ASN A 198 -20.68 -11.65 5.81
N HIS A 199 -20.34 -10.41 5.49
CA HIS A 199 -19.28 -9.66 6.14
C HIS A 199 -19.78 -8.25 6.47
N THR A 200 -19.25 -7.70 7.55
CA THR A 200 -19.44 -6.30 7.94
C THR A 200 -18.06 -5.64 8.02
N MET A 201 -17.93 -4.49 7.37
CA MET A 201 -16.74 -3.65 7.36
C MET A 201 -17.01 -2.40 8.19
N PHE A 202 -16.28 -2.24 9.29
CA PHE A 202 -16.35 -1.11 10.20
C PHE A 202 -15.25 -0.10 9.84
N LEU A 203 -15.63 1.14 9.58
CA LEU A 203 -14.77 2.20 9.07
C LEU A 203 -14.94 3.51 9.83
N GLN A 204 -13.86 4.28 9.89
CA GLN A 204 -13.88 5.66 10.36
C GLN A 204 -14.31 6.61 9.22
N GLY A 205 -14.75 7.82 9.56
CA GLY A 205 -15.18 8.83 8.59
C GLY A 205 -14.08 9.19 7.57
N ASP A 206 -12.82 9.02 7.92
CA ASP A 206 -11.66 9.27 7.06
C ASP A 206 -10.83 8.00 6.77
N ALA A 207 -11.51 6.86 6.60
CA ALA A 207 -10.92 5.53 6.42
C ALA A 207 -9.66 5.44 5.52
N LEU A 208 -9.62 6.17 4.40
CA LEU A 208 -8.48 6.18 3.48
C LEU A 208 -7.17 6.77 4.06
N ASN A 209 -7.25 7.57 5.12
CA ASN A 209 -6.07 8.14 5.79
C ASN A 209 -5.41 7.15 6.74
N HIS A 210 -6.18 6.16 7.19
CA HIS A 210 -5.78 5.19 8.19
C HIS A 210 -5.60 3.80 7.60
N SER A 211 -5.94 3.59 6.33
CA SER A 211 -5.79 2.32 5.64
C SER A 211 -4.70 2.40 4.58
N PRO A 212 -3.90 1.33 4.37
CA PRO A 212 -2.95 1.26 3.28
C PRO A 212 -3.61 1.55 1.93
N ARG A 213 -2.90 2.26 1.05
CA ARG A 213 -3.44 2.69 -0.24
C ARG A 213 -3.86 1.48 -1.07
N GLY A 214 -5.13 1.47 -1.47
CA GLY A 214 -5.69 0.41 -2.32
C GLY A 214 -6.22 -0.80 -1.56
N LEU A 215 -5.90 -0.96 -0.27
CA LEU A 215 -6.38 -2.09 0.54
C LEU A 215 -7.91 -2.19 0.51
N LEU A 216 -8.60 -1.09 0.86
CA LEU A 216 -10.06 -1.05 0.92
C LEU A 216 -10.72 -1.44 -0.42
N PRO A 217 -10.40 -0.81 -1.58
CA PRO A 217 -10.92 -1.25 -2.87
C PRO A 217 -10.65 -2.72 -3.19
N MET A 218 -9.44 -3.22 -2.90
CA MET A 218 -9.08 -4.61 -3.19
C MET A 218 -9.89 -5.59 -2.34
N VAL A 219 -10.04 -5.32 -1.05
CA VAL A 219 -10.81 -6.17 -0.16
C VAL A 219 -12.29 -6.15 -0.53
N MET A 220 -12.87 -4.96 -0.74
CA MET A 220 -14.27 -4.85 -1.19
C MET A 220 -14.50 -5.59 -2.51
N GLN A 221 -13.57 -5.47 -3.47
CA GLN A 221 -13.63 -6.19 -4.73
C GLN A 221 -13.58 -7.71 -4.52
N SER A 222 -12.72 -8.20 -3.62
CA SER A 222 -12.65 -9.64 -3.31
C SER A 222 -13.92 -10.17 -2.63
N ILE A 223 -14.57 -9.37 -1.77
CA ILE A 223 -15.88 -9.74 -1.20
C ILE A 223 -16.94 -9.76 -2.31
N ALA A 224 -16.95 -8.72 -3.13
CA ALA A 224 -17.87 -8.56 -4.25
C ALA A 224 -17.84 -9.73 -5.26
N VAL A 225 -16.65 -10.27 -5.56
CA VAL A 225 -16.50 -11.44 -6.44
C VAL A 225 -16.63 -12.79 -5.71
N GLY A 226 -16.87 -12.78 -4.41
CA GLY A 226 -17.06 -14.00 -3.64
C GLY A 226 -15.77 -14.77 -3.34
N THR A 227 -14.62 -14.10 -3.27
CA THR A 227 -13.30 -14.76 -3.10
C THR A 227 -12.69 -14.49 -1.73
N TYR A 228 -13.18 -13.47 -1.03
CA TYR A 228 -12.80 -13.17 0.35
C TYR A 228 -13.33 -14.25 1.30
N SER A 229 -12.48 -14.73 2.21
CA SER A 229 -12.81 -15.84 3.13
C SER A 229 -12.28 -15.65 4.56
N LEU A 230 -11.67 -14.49 4.87
CA LEU A 230 -11.11 -14.26 6.20
C LEU A 230 -12.25 -13.95 7.18
N PRO A 231 -12.28 -14.59 8.37
CA PRO A 231 -13.30 -14.32 9.37
C PRO A 231 -13.12 -12.94 10.02
N PHE A 232 -11.89 -12.45 10.05
CA PHE A 232 -11.54 -11.13 10.55
C PHE A 232 -10.33 -10.57 9.79
N LEU A 233 -10.33 -9.27 9.50
CA LEU A 233 -9.18 -8.57 8.94
C LEU A 233 -9.11 -7.15 9.48
N HIS A 234 -8.00 -6.80 10.11
CA HIS A 234 -7.73 -5.42 10.47
C HIS A 234 -7.34 -4.59 9.23
N LEU A 235 -7.90 -3.39 9.08
CA LEU A 235 -7.73 -2.52 7.92
C LEU A 235 -6.76 -1.34 8.16
N GLY A 236 -6.50 -1.00 9.43
CA GLY A 236 -5.56 0.07 9.82
C GLY A 236 -4.10 -0.13 9.38
N ASP A 237 -3.42 0.92 8.92
CA ASP A 237 -2.08 0.89 8.32
C ASP A 237 -0.99 0.65 9.37
N LEU A 238 -1.08 1.37 10.50
CA LEU A 238 -0.01 1.39 11.51
C LEU A 238 -0.16 0.23 12.49
N ARG A 239 0.94 -0.47 12.78
CA ARG A 239 0.99 -1.41 13.90
C ARG A 239 1.03 -0.64 15.22
N GLN A 240 0.19 -1.00 16.18
CA GLN A 240 0.25 -0.39 17.51
C GLN A 240 1.44 -0.95 18.30
N VAL A 241 2.05 -0.08 19.11
CA VAL A 241 3.06 -0.48 20.07
C VAL A 241 2.41 -1.34 21.13
N VAL A 242 2.95 -2.54 21.32
CA VAL A 242 2.51 -3.47 22.35
C VAL A 242 2.66 -2.81 23.72
N SER A 243 1.53 -2.53 24.38
CA SER A 243 1.50 -1.94 25.71
C SER A 243 0.45 -2.64 26.56
N GLU A 244 0.84 -3.19 27.70
CA GLU A 244 -0.11 -3.71 28.69
C GLU A 244 -0.45 -2.58 29.67
N SER A 245 -1.74 -2.37 29.92
CA SER A 245 -2.21 -1.42 30.93
C SER A 245 -3.16 -2.12 31.89
N SER A 246 -3.20 -1.67 33.13
CA SER A 246 -4.16 -2.14 34.13
C SER A 246 -5.61 -1.94 33.65
N CYS A 247 -5.85 -0.85 32.90
CA CYS A 247 -7.14 -0.59 32.27
C CYS A 247 -7.53 -1.66 31.23
N ARG A 248 -6.60 -2.01 30.33
CA ARG A 248 -6.84 -3.04 29.30
C ARG A 248 -7.08 -4.40 29.93
N SER A 249 -6.24 -4.80 30.87
CA SER A 249 -6.41 -6.05 31.64
C SER A 249 -7.76 -6.11 32.36
N TRP A 250 -8.23 -4.98 32.90
CA TRP A 250 -9.56 -4.90 33.51
C TRP A 250 -10.69 -5.09 32.50
N LEU A 251 -10.59 -4.50 31.30
CA LEU A 251 -11.60 -4.68 30.23
C LEU A 251 -11.65 -6.13 29.74
N VAL A 252 -10.49 -6.76 29.54
CA VAL A 252 -10.39 -8.19 29.19
C VAL A 252 -11.13 -9.03 30.21
N HIS A 253 -10.89 -8.79 31.51
CA HIS A 253 -11.61 -9.49 32.58
C HIS A 253 -13.10 -9.15 32.61
N ARG A 254 -13.48 -7.87 32.51
CA ARG A 254 -14.87 -7.39 32.58
C ARG A 254 -15.75 -8.03 31.51
N TYR A 255 -15.23 -8.14 30.29
CA TYR A 255 -15.97 -8.72 29.17
C TYR A 255 -15.68 -10.23 28.97
N SER A 256 -14.97 -10.86 29.92
CA SER A 256 -14.60 -12.29 29.86
C SER A 256 -13.92 -12.67 28.54
N LEU A 257 -13.06 -11.79 28.02
CA LEU A 257 -12.31 -12.02 26.80
C LEU A 257 -11.16 -12.98 27.06
N HIS A 258 -10.96 -13.93 26.14
CA HIS A 258 -9.85 -14.88 26.22
C HIS A 258 -8.62 -14.29 25.53
N THR A 259 -7.53 -14.07 26.28
CA THR A 259 -6.27 -13.55 25.74
C THR A 259 -5.09 -14.43 26.17
N ASP A 260 -4.50 -15.17 25.24
CA ASP A 260 -3.32 -16.01 25.48
C ASP A 260 -1.98 -15.23 25.44
N GLY A 261 -1.98 -13.98 25.93
CA GLY A 261 -0.78 -13.14 25.93
C GLY A 261 -1.07 -11.66 25.85
N VAL A 262 -0.03 -10.89 25.49
CA VAL A 262 -0.13 -9.45 25.36
C VAL A 262 -0.85 -9.11 24.06
N VAL A 263 -1.89 -8.28 24.15
CA VAL A 263 -2.63 -7.86 22.96
C VAL A 263 -1.74 -6.99 22.07
N SER A 264 -1.57 -7.42 20.82
CA SER A 264 -0.82 -6.74 19.78
C SER A 264 -1.63 -6.71 18.49
N THR A 265 -1.89 -5.50 17.99
CA THR A 265 -2.80 -5.28 16.86
C THR A 265 -2.39 -4.05 16.08
N TYR A 266 -3.23 -3.65 15.13
CA TYR A 266 -3.09 -2.48 14.30
C TYR A 266 -3.90 -1.31 14.85
N CYS A 267 -3.57 -0.11 14.41
CA CYS A 267 -4.18 1.12 14.90
C CYS A 267 -5.50 1.39 14.19
N CYS A 268 -6.37 2.06 14.95
CA CYS A 268 -7.70 2.53 14.62
C CYS A 268 -8.75 1.43 14.58
N ALA A 269 -9.98 1.77 14.96
CA ALA A 269 -11.11 0.86 14.95
C ALA A 269 -11.63 0.60 13.52
N GLN A 270 -10.81 -0.01 12.65
CA GLN A 270 -11.21 -0.32 11.28
C GLN A 270 -10.86 -1.74 10.90
N PHE A 271 -11.89 -2.53 10.63
CA PHE A 271 -11.76 -3.96 10.43
C PHE A 271 -12.94 -4.52 9.64
N ILE A 272 -12.77 -5.74 9.16
CA ILE A 272 -13.83 -6.57 8.59
C ILE A 272 -14.01 -7.75 9.52
N VAL A 273 -15.26 -8.17 9.68
CA VAL A 273 -15.61 -9.35 10.44
C VAL A 273 -16.71 -10.12 9.70
N SER A 274 -16.64 -11.45 9.74
CA SER A 274 -17.68 -12.29 9.18
C SER A 274 -18.92 -12.32 10.08
N ARG A 275 -20.08 -12.60 9.48
CA ARG A 275 -21.33 -12.80 10.22
C ARG A 275 -21.21 -13.83 11.34
N ASP A 276 -20.53 -14.93 11.04
CA ASP A 276 -20.40 -16.06 11.96
C ASP A 276 -19.68 -15.62 13.25
N ARG A 277 -18.63 -14.79 13.12
CA ARG A 277 -17.94 -14.19 14.26
C ARG A 277 -18.80 -13.20 15.03
N ILE A 278 -19.63 -12.40 14.36
CA ILE A 278 -20.57 -11.50 15.04
C ILE A 278 -21.57 -12.30 15.88
N ALA A 279 -22.11 -13.38 15.32
CA ALA A 279 -23.09 -14.25 15.98
C ALA A 279 -22.51 -15.00 17.19
N GLU A 280 -21.21 -15.28 17.20
CA GLU A 280 -20.50 -15.89 18.32
C GLU A 280 -20.40 -14.96 19.55
N VAL A 281 -20.49 -13.64 19.37
CA VAL A 281 -20.41 -12.68 20.49
C VAL A 281 -21.77 -12.58 21.18
N PRO A 282 -21.90 -12.86 22.49
CA PRO A 282 -23.18 -12.75 23.17
C PRO A 282 -23.73 -11.31 23.15
N LYS A 283 -25.01 -11.13 22.76
CA LYS A 283 -25.68 -9.81 22.78
C LYS A 283 -25.57 -9.09 24.13
N VAL A 284 -25.57 -9.84 25.23
CA VAL A 284 -25.43 -9.29 26.58
C VAL A 284 -24.05 -8.63 26.78
N SER A 285 -22.99 -9.21 26.23
CA SER A 285 -21.64 -8.64 26.28
C SER A 285 -21.55 -7.36 25.44
N LEU A 286 -22.12 -7.38 24.23
CA LEU A 286 -22.20 -6.19 23.37
C LEU A 286 -22.98 -5.05 24.04
N ARG A 287 -24.08 -5.37 24.72
CA ARG A 287 -24.88 -4.39 25.45
C ARG A 287 -24.11 -3.78 26.62
N ALA A 288 -23.42 -4.61 27.40
CA ALA A 288 -22.58 -4.13 28.49
C ALA A 288 -21.47 -3.19 27.95
N MET A 289 -20.78 -3.57 26.87
CA MET A 289 -19.80 -2.70 26.21
C MET A 289 -20.41 -1.38 25.75
N TYR A 290 -21.62 -1.40 25.19
CA TYR A 290 -22.31 -0.21 24.71
C TYR A 290 -22.66 0.75 25.85
N GLU A 291 -23.24 0.21 26.93
CA GLU A 291 -23.56 0.98 28.14
C GLU A 291 -22.31 1.58 28.79
N ASP A 292 -21.21 0.83 28.81
CA ASP A 292 -19.92 1.29 29.33
C ASP A 292 -19.33 2.43 28.48
N VAL A 293 -19.32 2.26 27.16
CA VAL A 293 -18.84 3.30 26.22
C VAL A 293 -19.63 4.59 26.38
N LEU A 294 -20.96 4.50 26.44
CA LEU A 294 -21.83 5.66 26.60
C LEU A 294 -21.62 6.32 27.96
N SER A 295 -21.65 5.55 29.04
CA SER A 295 -21.67 6.09 30.40
C SER A 295 -20.35 6.74 30.82
N ASN A 296 -19.22 6.30 30.26
CA ASN A 296 -17.84 6.72 30.58
C ASN A 296 -17.50 6.78 32.09
N SER A 297 -18.34 6.19 32.95
CA SER A 297 -18.34 6.40 34.41
C SER A 297 -17.96 5.16 35.19
N ALA A 298 -17.94 3.99 34.54
CA ALA A 298 -17.62 2.72 35.17
C ALA A 298 -16.12 2.36 35.15
N LEU A 299 -15.24 3.21 34.59
CA LEU A 299 -13.80 2.91 34.61
C LEU A 299 -13.26 3.07 36.03
N PRO A 300 -12.47 2.11 36.52
CA PRO A 300 -11.72 2.30 37.76
C PRO A 300 -10.74 3.46 37.55
N SER A 301 -11.04 4.64 38.13
CA SER A 301 -10.23 5.85 37.96
C SER A 301 -8.80 5.68 38.47
N ASP A 302 -8.58 4.72 39.36
CA ASP A 302 -7.26 4.29 39.86
C ASP A 302 -6.44 3.51 38.82
N ARG A 303 -7.05 3.03 37.73
CA ARG A 303 -6.40 2.13 36.74
C ARG A 303 -6.45 2.66 35.32
N CYS A 304 -7.40 3.54 35.03
CA CYS A 304 -7.68 4.01 33.69
C CYS A 304 -7.50 5.52 33.63
N PHE A 305 -6.58 5.98 32.79
CA PHE A 305 -6.44 7.39 32.50
C PHE A 305 -7.61 7.86 31.62
N SER A 306 -8.37 8.86 32.08
CA SER A 306 -9.45 9.46 31.30
C SER A 306 -8.93 10.51 30.33
N TRP A 307 -9.20 10.35 29.04
CA TRP A 307 -8.95 11.40 28.05
C TRP A 307 -10.15 12.36 27.94
N PRO A 308 -9.97 13.69 28.05
CA PRO A 308 -11.07 14.66 28.09
C PRO A 308 -11.84 14.86 26.77
N ALA A 309 -11.58 14.07 25.73
CA ALA A 309 -12.23 14.19 24.41
C ALA A 309 -12.61 12.86 23.77
N GLN A 310 -12.35 11.72 24.43
CA GLN A 310 -12.63 10.40 23.89
C GLN A 310 -12.99 9.46 25.04
N SER A 311 -14.03 8.65 24.86
CA SER A 311 -14.35 7.57 25.78
C SER A 311 -13.12 6.67 25.89
N THR A 312 -12.58 6.56 27.10
CA THR A 312 -11.40 5.72 27.34
C THR A 312 -11.74 4.25 27.06
N TYR A 313 -13.01 3.86 27.24
CA TYR A 313 -13.51 2.57 26.75
C TYR A 313 -13.31 2.42 25.25
N CYS A 314 -13.70 3.42 24.46
CA CYS A 314 -13.59 3.31 23.02
C CYS A 314 -12.13 3.14 22.61
N LEU A 315 -11.22 3.97 23.14
CA LEU A 315 -9.78 3.87 22.86
C LEU A 315 -9.20 2.46 23.09
N TRP A 316 -9.62 1.80 24.17
CA TRP A 316 -9.17 0.44 24.46
C TRP A 316 -9.91 -0.61 23.61
N LEU A 317 -11.20 -0.43 23.33
CA LEU A 317 -11.96 -1.31 22.44
C LEU A 317 -11.38 -1.31 21.03
N GLU A 318 -10.82 -0.19 20.54
CA GLU A 318 -10.13 -0.14 19.25
C GLU A 318 -9.04 -1.21 19.14
N GLN A 319 -8.39 -1.54 20.26
CA GLN A 319 -7.31 -2.52 20.33
C GLN A 319 -7.81 -3.95 20.59
N LEU A 320 -9.08 -4.11 20.96
CA LEU A 320 -9.65 -5.37 21.41
C LEU A 320 -10.65 -5.96 20.41
N TRP A 321 -11.01 -5.25 19.33
CA TRP A 321 -11.99 -5.72 18.35
C TRP A 321 -11.69 -7.13 17.84
N HIS A 322 -10.43 -7.43 17.50
CA HIS A 322 -10.06 -8.76 17.02
C HIS A 322 -10.28 -9.84 18.11
N VAL A 323 -9.93 -9.54 19.36
CA VAL A 323 -10.15 -10.45 20.50
C VAL A 323 -11.65 -10.65 20.77
N ILE A 324 -12.44 -9.58 20.69
CA ILE A 324 -13.91 -9.63 20.85
C ILE A 324 -14.51 -10.60 19.82
N PHE A 325 -13.96 -10.65 18.61
CA PHE A 325 -14.38 -11.57 17.54
C PHE A 325 -13.58 -12.89 17.48
N GLY A 326 -12.90 -13.25 18.57
CA GLY A 326 -12.28 -14.57 18.74
C GLY A 326 -10.97 -14.77 17.99
N GLU A 327 -10.30 -13.71 17.57
CA GLU A 327 -8.94 -13.78 17.02
C GLU A 327 -7.87 -13.81 18.13
N PRO A 328 -6.66 -14.32 17.85
CA PRO A 328 -5.56 -14.35 18.82
C PRO A 328 -5.19 -12.96 19.33
N ALA A 329 -4.83 -12.84 20.60
CA ALA A 329 -4.43 -11.58 21.21
C ALA A 329 -3.26 -10.89 20.47
N ASP A 330 -2.27 -11.68 20.02
CA ASP A 330 -1.15 -11.22 19.19
C ASP A 330 -1.43 -11.54 17.72
N LEU A 331 -1.86 -10.55 16.94
CA LEU A 331 -2.03 -10.71 15.50
C LEU A 331 -0.66 -10.75 14.82
N PRO A 332 -0.40 -11.64 13.84
CA PRO A 332 0.85 -11.58 13.07
C PRO A 332 1.00 -10.25 12.32
N LEU A 333 2.24 -9.95 11.90
CA LEU A 333 2.50 -8.91 10.91
C LEU A 333 1.83 -9.28 9.58
N ARG A 334 1.30 -8.33 8.82
CA ARG A 334 0.55 -8.60 7.58
C ARG A 334 1.40 -9.33 6.56
N SER A 335 2.66 -8.92 6.43
CA SER A 335 3.63 -9.57 5.55
C SER A 335 3.96 -11.00 5.97
N GLU A 336 3.74 -11.35 7.24
CA GLU A 336 4.06 -12.64 7.84
C GLU A 336 2.81 -13.52 8.08
N ASP A 337 1.60 -12.99 7.92
CA ASP A 337 0.36 -13.74 8.18
C ASP A 337 0.07 -14.72 7.03
N PRO A 338 0.25 -16.04 7.25
CA PRO A 338 0.05 -17.02 6.19
C PRO A 338 -1.43 -17.16 5.78
N ARG A 339 -2.36 -16.70 6.62
CA ARG A 339 -3.80 -16.76 6.33
C ARG A 339 -4.20 -15.73 5.27
N LEU A 340 -3.45 -14.62 5.19
CA LEU A 340 -3.75 -13.56 4.24
C LEU A 340 -3.37 -13.99 2.82
N PRO A 341 -4.23 -13.73 1.82
CA PRO A 341 -3.85 -13.70 0.41
C PRO A 341 -2.65 -12.79 0.16
N ILE A 342 -1.83 -13.09 -0.85
CA ILE A 342 -0.61 -12.33 -1.17
C ILE A 342 -0.90 -10.83 -1.35
N PHE A 343 -2.02 -10.47 -1.96
CA PHE A 343 -2.39 -9.05 -2.19
C PHE A 343 -2.69 -8.27 -0.89
N LEU A 344 -2.91 -8.98 0.21
CA LEU A 344 -3.13 -8.42 1.55
C LEU A 344 -1.86 -8.49 2.43
N ARG A 345 -0.83 -9.25 2.01
CA ARG A 345 0.47 -9.36 2.69
C ARG A 345 1.37 -8.16 2.35
N MET A 346 0.98 -6.99 2.84
CA MET A 346 1.77 -5.77 2.67
C MET A 346 2.84 -5.68 3.76
N SER A 347 3.99 -5.10 3.42
CA SER A 347 5.00 -4.78 4.43
C SER A 347 4.43 -3.78 5.42
N ASP A 348 4.49 -4.11 6.70
CA ASP A 348 4.34 -3.12 7.75
C ASP A 348 5.56 -2.18 7.68
N GLU A 349 5.37 -0.86 7.73
CA GLU A 349 6.49 0.07 7.68
C GLU A 349 7.38 -0.11 8.92
N GLU A 350 8.58 -0.69 8.73
CA GLU A 350 9.55 -0.95 9.81
C GLU A 350 9.90 0.32 10.61
N SER A 351 9.77 1.50 10.02
CA SER A 351 10.02 2.78 10.71
C SER A 351 9.12 3.03 11.92
N PHE A 352 7.97 2.35 12.01
CA PHE A 352 7.04 2.49 13.11
C PHE A 352 7.04 1.30 14.08
N LEU A 353 7.73 0.21 13.73
CA LEU A 353 7.90 -0.91 14.64
C LEU A 353 8.98 -0.53 15.65
N PRO A 354 8.74 -0.63 16.98
CA PRO A 354 9.85 -0.58 17.92
C PRO A 354 10.83 -1.69 17.52
N MET A 355 12.11 -1.35 17.29
CA MET A 355 13.12 -2.30 16.79
C MET A 355 12.99 -3.63 17.54
N ARG A 356 12.49 -4.67 16.87
CA ARG A 356 12.51 -6.05 17.38
C ARG A 356 13.97 -6.42 17.54
N SER A 357 14.53 -6.23 18.74
CA SER A 357 15.85 -6.76 19.02
C SER A 357 15.76 -8.29 18.94
N ASN A 358 16.59 -8.92 18.12
CA ASN A 358 16.59 -10.36 17.80
C ASN A 358 16.96 -11.27 19.00
N SER A 359 16.59 -10.92 20.22
CA SER A 359 16.73 -11.83 21.35
C SER A 359 15.38 -12.44 21.70
N SER A 360 15.25 -13.73 21.43
CA SER A 360 14.26 -14.66 21.96
C SER A 360 14.35 -14.82 23.50
N ARG A 361 14.86 -13.83 24.22
CA ARG A 361 14.67 -13.71 25.66
C ARG A 361 13.48 -12.81 25.86
N ARG A 362 12.47 -13.32 26.57
CA ARG A 362 11.41 -12.51 27.19
C ARG A 362 12.07 -11.25 27.76
N TYR A 363 11.95 -10.13 27.07
CA TYR A 363 12.12 -8.86 27.75
C TYR A 363 11.02 -8.85 28.82
N PRO A 364 11.33 -8.50 30.08
CA PRO A 364 10.25 -8.03 30.93
C PRO A 364 9.59 -6.92 30.11
N SER A 365 8.27 -7.02 29.94
CA SER A 365 7.46 -5.95 29.37
C SER A 365 8.09 -4.63 29.80
N ILE A 366 8.34 -3.71 28.87
CA ILE A 366 8.58 -2.32 29.27
C ILE A 366 7.22 -1.86 29.81
N MET A 367 6.90 -2.28 31.03
CA MET A 367 5.96 -1.62 31.89
C MET A 367 6.57 -0.26 32.08
N PHE A 368 5.95 0.74 31.45
CA PHE A 368 5.98 2.06 32.05
C PHE A 368 5.25 1.92 33.38
N ASP A 369 6.01 1.57 34.41
CA ASP A 369 5.55 1.66 35.78
C ASP A 369 5.47 3.16 36.11
N PHE A 370 4.32 3.75 35.80
CA PHE A 370 4.07 5.16 36.07
C PHE A 370 4.14 5.45 37.59
N ASP A 371 3.97 4.43 38.44
CA ASP A 371 4.11 4.56 39.89
C ASP A 371 5.59 4.71 40.31
N ALA A 372 6.53 4.16 39.53
CA ALA A 372 7.96 4.24 39.82
C ALA A 372 8.61 5.61 39.50
N ILE A 373 7.90 6.50 38.80
CA ILE A 373 8.44 7.83 38.43
C ILE A 373 8.26 8.84 39.57
N GLY A 374 7.57 8.52 40.66
CA GLY A 374 7.49 9.38 41.84
C GLY A 374 7.04 10.81 41.51
N LEU A 375 6.15 10.94 40.52
CA LEU A 375 5.45 12.19 40.28
C LEU A 375 4.42 12.32 41.40
N ASP A 376 4.81 13.05 42.44
CA ASP A 376 3.95 13.46 43.53
C ASP A 376 2.78 14.28 42.96
N ASP A 377 1.59 13.69 42.93
CA ASP A 377 0.33 14.31 42.47
C ASP A 377 -0.02 15.60 43.23
N SER A 378 0.68 15.92 44.33
CA SER A 378 0.49 17.17 45.07
C SER A 378 1.13 18.40 44.41
N ALA A 379 1.97 18.24 43.37
CA ALA A 379 2.64 19.36 42.71
C ALA A 379 1.86 19.97 41.53
N TYR A 380 0.76 19.37 41.09
CA TYR A 380 -0.11 19.95 40.06
C TYR A 380 -1.26 20.71 40.72
N ASN A 381 -0.96 21.92 41.19
CA ASN A 381 -1.98 22.89 41.59
C ASN A 381 -2.27 23.78 40.37
N PRO A 382 -3.30 23.52 39.56
CA PRO A 382 -3.63 24.43 38.47
C PRO A 382 -4.02 25.77 39.08
N ALA A 383 -3.28 26.83 38.73
CA ALA A 383 -3.67 28.18 39.07
C ALA A 383 -5.15 28.39 38.67
N PRO A 384 -5.98 29.02 39.53
CA PRO A 384 -7.38 29.22 39.22
C PRO A 384 -7.50 30.02 37.92
N ILE A 385 -8.20 29.42 36.95
CA ILE A 385 -8.62 30.08 35.72
C ILE A 385 -9.42 31.32 36.15
N PRO A 386 -9.11 32.54 35.68
CA PRO A 386 -9.91 33.69 36.02
C PRO A 386 -11.31 33.50 35.46
N GLU A 387 -12.30 33.53 36.35
CA GLU A 387 -13.72 33.57 36.03
C GLU A 387 -13.99 34.72 35.04
N PHE A 388 -14.30 34.38 33.80
CA PHE A 388 -14.90 35.32 32.87
C PHE A 388 -16.39 35.45 33.22
N PRO A 389 -16.91 36.67 33.46
CA PRO A 389 -18.31 36.83 33.82
C PRO A 389 -19.22 36.49 32.64
N LEU A 390 -20.19 35.64 32.92
CA LEU A 390 -21.38 35.36 32.11
C LEU A 390 -22.09 36.68 31.75
N LEU A 391 -21.96 37.11 30.49
CA LEU A 391 -22.82 38.11 29.87
C LEU A 391 -23.91 37.41 29.06
N GLY A 392 -24.86 36.82 29.78
CA GLY A 392 -26.13 36.37 29.24
C GLY A 392 -27.26 37.24 29.77
N SER A 393 -27.52 38.40 29.15
CA SER A 393 -28.85 39.07 29.09
C SER A 393 -28.75 40.52 28.57
N ALA A 394 -28.79 40.72 27.26
CA ALA A 394 -29.38 41.90 26.60
C ALA A 394 -29.27 41.78 25.07
N LEU A 395 -30.32 41.28 24.42
CA LEU A 395 -30.85 41.68 23.11
C LEU A 395 -31.75 40.56 22.56
N ARG A 396 -32.99 40.53 23.06
CA ARG A 396 -34.12 40.02 22.29
C ARG A 396 -34.62 41.16 21.42
N ILE A 397 -34.57 41.01 20.09
CA ILE A 397 -35.40 41.80 19.17
C ILE A 397 -36.09 40.81 18.22
N PRO A 398 -37.42 40.86 18.05
CA PRO A 398 -38.21 39.91 17.30
C PRO A 398 -38.23 40.23 15.80
N CYS A 399 -38.21 39.20 14.95
CA CYS A 399 -38.50 39.32 13.52
C CYS A 399 -39.98 39.00 13.25
N GLN A 400 -40.84 40.02 13.26
CA GLN A 400 -42.12 40.05 12.55
C GLN A 400 -42.36 41.47 12.02
N GLN A 401 -42.17 41.65 10.70
CA GLN A 401 -42.77 42.60 9.71
C GLN A 401 -43.04 44.09 10.09
N PRO A 402 -43.44 44.96 9.14
CA PRO A 402 -42.87 45.31 7.84
C PRO A 402 -42.54 46.82 7.78
N LEU A 403 -41.63 47.27 6.91
CA LEU A 403 -41.44 48.71 6.67
C LEU A 403 -41.50 49.02 5.17
N GLU A 404 -42.70 49.41 4.77
CA GLU A 404 -42.93 50.47 3.81
C GLU A 404 -42.11 51.72 4.16
N ALA A 405 -41.84 52.54 3.15
CA ALA A 405 -41.20 53.86 3.21
C ALA A 405 -39.66 53.89 3.24
N LEU A 406 -39.04 53.46 2.13
CA LEU A 406 -37.91 54.20 1.57
C LEU A 406 -38.22 54.57 0.11
N ASN A 407 -38.57 55.84 -0.04
CA ASN A 407 -38.92 56.50 -1.28
C ASN A 407 -37.63 56.82 -2.06
N ILE A 408 -37.19 55.90 -2.92
CA ILE A 408 -36.17 56.17 -3.93
C ILE A 408 -36.75 55.82 -5.30
N LYS A 409 -36.93 56.86 -6.13
CA LYS A 409 -37.44 56.76 -7.51
C LYS A 409 -36.62 55.74 -8.33
N PRO A 410 -37.25 54.81 -9.07
CA PRO A 410 -36.52 53.95 -9.99
C PRO A 410 -36.10 54.77 -11.23
N ALA A 411 -34.79 54.81 -11.48
CA ALA A 411 -34.25 55.23 -12.77
C ALA A 411 -34.58 54.16 -13.82
N ALA A 412 -35.11 54.61 -14.97
CA ALA A 412 -35.52 53.79 -16.10
C ALA A 412 -34.38 52.87 -16.62
N PRO A 413 -34.73 51.71 -17.23
CA PRO A 413 -33.74 50.80 -17.78
C PRO A 413 -33.02 51.44 -18.97
N ARG A 414 -31.70 51.65 -18.83
CA ARG A 414 -30.83 51.99 -19.95
C ARG A 414 -30.75 50.78 -20.88
N GLN A 415 -31.35 50.94 -22.06
CA GLN A 415 -31.05 50.15 -23.25
C GLN A 415 -29.54 50.16 -23.51
N ILE A 416 -28.94 48.98 -23.56
CA ILE A 416 -27.57 48.80 -24.05
C ILE A 416 -27.65 48.81 -25.58
N PRO A 417 -26.98 49.75 -26.28
CA PRO A 417 -26.98 49.74 -27.73
C PRO A 417 -26.06 48.64 -28.26
N SER A 418 -26.64 47.81 -29.12
CA SER A 418 -25.96 46.90 -30.02
C SER A 418 -25.19 47.69 -31.08
N SER A 419 -23.87 47.78 -30.97
CA SER A 419 -22.99 48.17 -32.09
C SER A 419 -21.54 47.72 -31.87
N THR A 420 -21.26 46.43 -32.13
CA THR A 420 -19.89 46.02 -32.45
C THR A 420 -19.72 46.00 -33.96
N ASN A 421 -19.06 47.05 -34.44
CA ASN A 421 -18.50 47.16 -35.77
C ASN A 421 -17.57 45.97 -36.06
N THR A 422 -17.87 45.32 -37.18
CA THR A 422 -17.06 44.32 -37.87
C THR A 422 -15.80 44.97 -38.44
N LEU A 423 -14.66 44.75 -37.79
CA LEU A 423 -13.34 44.90 -38.41
C LEU A 423 -13.04 43.62 -39.20
N ARG A 424 -13.27 43.66 -40.52
CA ARG A 424 -12.78 42.67 -41.48
C ARG A 424 -11.24 42.72 -41.49
N LEU A 425 -10.60 41.70 -40.93
CA LEU A 425 -9.26 41.31 -41.33
C LEU A 425 -9.37 40.21 -42.39
N SER A 426 -9.36 40.63 -43.66
CA SER A 426 -9.09 39.74 -44.79
C SER A 426 -7.61 39.36 -44.78
N GLY A 427 -7.29 38.25 -44.13
CA GLY A 427 -6.00 37.58 -44.23
C GLY A 427 -6.20 36.19 -44.83
N VAL A 428 -5.80 36.02 -46.08
CA VAL A 428 -5.71 34.71 -46.75
C VAL A 428 -4.74 33.85 -45.94
N MET A 429 -5.23 32.79 -45.30
CA MET A 429 -4.36 31.78 -44.71
C MET A 429 -3.75 30.90 -45.82
N PRO A 430 -2.44 30.61 -45.78
CA PRO A 430 -1.80 29.76 -46.76
C PRO A 430 -2.35 28.32 -46.68
N PRO A 431 -2.44 27.61 -47.82
CA PRO A 431 -3.06 26.28 -47.93
C PRO A 431 -2.44 25.21 -47.02
N THR A 432 -1.21 25.42 -46.55
CA THR A 432 -0.49 24.53 -45.62
C THR A 432 -1.15 24.40 -44.24
N VAL A 433 -1.87 25.43 -43.75
CA VAL A 433 -2.50 25.40 -42.42
C VAL A 433 -3.83 24.62 -42.41
N ARG A 434 -4.50 24.50 -43.57
CA ARG A 434 -5.72 23.68 -43.69
C ARG A 434 -5.42 22.18 -43.66
N VAL A 435 -4.29 21.75 -44.23
CA VAL A 435 -3.88 20.34 -44.25
C VAL A 435 -3.54 19.84 -42.83
N VAL A 436 -2.85 20.66 -42.03
CA VAL A 436 -2.46 20.29 -40.65
C VAL A 436 -3.67 20.25 -39.71
N ARG A 437 -4.65 21.16 -39.89
CA ARG A 437 -5.85 21.19 -39.03
C ARG A 437 -6.83 20.06 -39.37
N PHE A 438 -6.90 19.64 -40.64
CA PHE A 438 -7.68 18.48 -41.07
C PHE A 438 -7.03 17.16 -40.59
N GLY A 439 -5.70 17.05 -40.67
CA GLY A 439 -4.95 15.89 -40.16
C GLY A 439 -5.02 15.72 -38.64
N LEU A 440 -5.01 16.82 -37.87
CA LEU A 440 -5.14 16.77 -36.41
C LEU A 440 -6.56 16.46 -35.93
N SER A 441 -7.58 16.85 -36.69
CA SER A 441 -8.99 16.46 -36.45
C SER A 441 -9.17 14.95 -36.60
N LEU A 442 -8.64 14.38 -37.68
CA LEU A 442 -8.70 12.94 -37.96
C LEU A 442 -7.90 12.11 -36.93
N CYS A 443 -6.74 12.59 -36.47
CA CYS A 443 -6.00 11.92 -35.40
C CYS A 443 -6.74 11.96 -34.05
N LYS A 444 -7.48 13.03 -33.76
CA LYS A 444 -8.23 13.18 -32.50
C LYS A 444 -9.50 12.31 -32.49
N GLU A 445 -10.17 12.15 -33.63
CA GLU A 445 -11.28 11.22 -33.77
C GLU A 445 -10.82 9.76 -33.73
N ALA A 446 -9.71 9.41 -34.40
CA ALA A 446 -9.14 8.06 -34.38
C ALA A 446 -8.61 7.62 -32.99
N LEU A 447 -8.08 8.56 -32.20
CA LEU A 447 -7.65 8.29 -30.81
C LEU A 447 -8.83 8.07 -29.86
N ASN A 448 -10.00 8.63 -30.18
CA ASN A 448 -11.20 8.50 -29.35
C ASN A 448 -12.12 7.36 -29.79
N SER A 449 -12.01 6.86 -31.03
CA SER A 449 -12.90 5.82 -31.58
C SER A 449 -12.39 4.38 -31.42
N GLY A 450 -11.16 4.15 -30.94
CA GLY A 450 -10.66 2.80 -30.71
C GLY A 450 -10.45 1.94 -31.98
N GLU A 451 -10.47 2.53 -33.18
CA GLU A 451 -10.19 1.82 -34.43
C GLU A 451 -8.70 1.90 -34.81
N HIS A 452 -7.96 0.82 -34.57
CA HIS A 452 -6.51 0.75 -34.79
C HIS A 452 -6.07 0.34 -36.21
N GLN A 453 -6.97 0.31 -37.21
CA GLN A 453 -6.60 -0.16 -38.57
C GLN A 453 -6.54 0.91 -39.66
N ALA A 454 -7.01 2.15 -39.45
CA ALA A 454 -7.14 3.12 -40.55
C ALA A 454 -5.91 4.01 -40.84
N THR A 455 -4.86 4.05 -40.00
CA THR A 455 -3.74 5.00 -40.18
C THR A 455 -2.45 4.39 -40.75
N LYS A 456 -2.39 3.07 -40.99
CA LYS A 456 -1.18 2.44 -41.57
C LYS A 456 -1.00 2.73 -43.07
N SER A 457 -2.03 3.11 -43.81
CA SER A 457 -1.97 3.28 -45.26
C SER A 457 -1.50 4.67 -45.74
N GLY A 458 -1.53 5.70 -44.89
CA GLY A 458 -1.18 7.08 -45.29
C GLY A 458 0.29 7.48 -45.14
N LEU A 459 1.08 6.71 -44.37
CA LEU A 459 2.50 7.01 -44.09
C LEU A 459 3.47 6.10 -44.85
N ILE A 460 2.97 5.03 -45.48
CA ILE A 460 3.76 4.16 -46.38
C ILE A 460 3.83 4.85 -47.74
N GLY A 461 4.72 5.84 -47.87
CA GLY A 461 4.93 6.59 -49.12
C GLY A 461 5.35 8.05 -48.94
N ALA A 462 5.30 8.59 -47.71
CA ALA A 462 5.78 9.93 -47.44
C ALA A 462 7.32 9.98 -47.57
N SER A 463 7.85 10.94 -48.32
CA SER A 463 9.30 11.11 -48.39
C SER A 463 9.86 11.45 -47.01
N PRO A 464 11.10 11.03 -46.70
CA PRO A 464 11.74 11.34 -45.41
C PRO A 464 11.72 12.83 -45.04
N SER A 465 11.76 13.73 -46.04
CA SER A 465 11.63 15.17 -45.84
C SER A 465 10.30 15.60 -45.22
N VAL A 466 9.18 14.99 -45.63
CA VAL A 466 7.84 15.31 -45.10
C VAL A 466 7.70 14.81 -43.66
N ILE A 467 8.32 13.66 -43.35
CA ILE A 467 8.33 13.11 -41.99
C ILE A 467 9.15 14.00 -41.06
N ILE A 468 10.32 14.46 -41.51
CA ILE A 468 11.19 15.37 -40.76
C ILE A 468 10.50 16.71 -40.50
N GLU A 469 9.86 17.30 -41.51
CA GLU A 469 9.17 18.59 -41.38
C GLU A 469 7.97 18.51 -40.42
N ALA A 470 7.20 17.42 -40.48
CA ALA A 470 6.11 17.15 -39.52
C ALA A 470 6.64 17.00 -38.09
N TRP A 471 7.78 16.31 -37.91
CA TRP A 471 8.44 16.16 -36.62
C TRP A 471 8.96 17.48 -36.05
N GLU A 472 9.58 18.32 -36.89
CA GLU A 472 10.05 19.64 -36.47
C GLU A 472 8.91 20.59 -36.10
N SER A 473 7.79 20.55 -36.83
CA SER A 473 6.59 21.32 -36.49
C SER A 473 5.98 20.86 -35.17
N TYR A 474 5.93 19.54 -34.92
CA TYR A 474 5.47 18.98 -33.66
C TYR A 474 6.36 19.40 -32.49
N LEU A 475 7.69 19.31 -32.65
CA LEU A 475 8.66 19.74 -31.64
C LEU A 475 8.56 21.23 -31.33
N ARG A 476 8.45 22.10 -32.34
CA ARG A 476 8.26 23.55 -32.15
C ARG A 476 6.98 23.85 -31.39
N PHE A 477 5.88 23.19 -31.73
CA PHE A 477 4.61 23.35 -31.02
C PHE A 477 4.74 22.93 -29.54
N HIS A 478 5.34 21.77 -29.26
CA HIS A 478 5.50 21.29 -27.88
C HIS A 478 6.45 22.17 -27.05
N LEU A 479 7.54 22.66 -27.63
CA LEU A 479 8.46 23.57 -26.96
C LEU A 479 7.78 24.91 -26.65
N GLN A 480 6.96 25.43 -27.57
CA GLN A 480 6.21 26.65 -27.35
C GLN A 480 5.14 26.50 -26.25
N GLN A 481 4.44 25.35 -26.20
CA GLN A 481 3.51 25.04 -25.10
C GLN A 481 4.22 24.94 -23.74
N ARG A 482 5.40 24.32 -23.69
CA ARG A 482 6.23 24.25 -22.49
C ARG A 482 6.74 25.63 -22.04
N LEU A 483 7.11 26.49 -22.99
CA LEU A 483 7.54 27.87 -22.70
C LEU A 483 6.40 28.69 -22.09
N VAL A 484 5.19 28.61 -22.66
CA VAL A 484 3.99 29.27 -22.15
C VAL A 484 3.60 28.75 -20.76
N ALA A 485 3.70 27.43 -20.52
CA ALA A 485 3.47 26.85 -19.20
C ALA A 485 4.50 27.33 -18.16
N SER A 486 5.77 27.43 -18.55
CA SER A 486 6.85 27.97 -17.72
C SER A 486 6.63 29.45 -17.36
N GLN A 487 6.26 30.28 -18.34
CA GLN A 487 5.93 31.70 -18.13
C GLN A 487 4.72 31.88 -17.22
N LYS A 488 3.64 31.11 -17.41
CA LYS A 488 2.48 31.12 -16.49
C LYS A 488 2.86 30.73 -15.07
N THR A 489 3.81 29.81 -14.90
CA THR A 489 4.30 29.38 -13.58
C THR A 489 5.17 30.46 -12.92
N MET A 490 6.00 31.18 -13.68
CA MET A 490 6.77 32.32 -13.17
C MET A 490 5.87 33.47 -12.72
N VAL A 491 4.86 33.85 -13.51
CA VAL A 491 3.91 34.92 -13.13
C VAL A 491 3.14 34.56 -11.86
N LYS A 492 2.68 33.30 -11.72
CA LYS A 492 2.05 32.83 -10.48
C LYS A 492 2.99 32.91 -9.27
N LYS A 493 4.28 32.56 -9.43
CA LYS A 493 5.27 32.66 -8.35
C LYS A 493 5.49 34.10 -7.92
N GLU A 494 5.51 35.05 -8.85
CA GLU A 494 5.74 36.46 -8.51
C GLU A 494 4.53 37.09 -7.79
N ILE A 495 3.30 36.77 -8.23
CA ILE A 495 2.06 37.18 -7.54
C ILE A 495 2.02 36.62 -6.11
N VAL A 496 2.43 35.36 -5.90
CA VAL A 496 2.49 34.76 -4.56
C VAL A 496 3.56 35.45 -3.70
N ARG A 497 4.72 35.79 -4.26
CA ARG A 497 5.79 36.52 -3.54
C ARG A 497 5.34 37.92 -3.12
N GLU A 498 4.59 38.62 -3.96
CA GLU A 498 4.09 39.96 -3.66
C GLU A 498 3.00 39.92 -2.59
N LYS A 499 2.07 38.97 -2.68
CA LYS A 499 1.07 38.73 -1.61
C LYS A 499 1.71 38.32 -0.29
N LEU A 500 2.76 37.50 -0.33
CA LEU A 500 3.49 37.10 0.88
C LEU A 500 4.27 38.28 1.48
N ARG A 501 4.84 39.17 0.67
CA ARG A 501 5.45 40.42 1.14
C ARG A 501 4.43 41.32 1.83
N ALA A 502 3.25 41.50 1.23
CA ALA A 502 2.16 42.28 1.82
C ALA A 502 1.63 41.66 3.14
N LEU A 503 1.52 40.33 3.21
CA LEU A 503 1.12 39.61 4.43
C LEU A 503 2.17 39.73 5.55
N LYS A 504 3.46 39.59 5.22
CA LYS A 504 4.55 39.76 6.20
C LYS A 504 4.63 41.19 6.76
N ALA A 505 4.33 42.20 5.94
CA ALA A 505 4.28 43.58 6.39
C ALA A 505 3.08 43.87 7.30
N ARG A 506 1.97 43.13 7.11
CA ARG A 506 0.73 43.30 7.86
C ARG A 506 0.67 42.47 9.16
N TYR A 507 1.39 41.34 9.23
CA TYR A 507 1.39 40.43 10.37
C TYR A 507 2.82 39.94 10.68
N PRO A 508 3.51 40.53 11.67
CA PRO A 508 4.90 40.20 11.99
C PRO A 508 5.11 38.75 12.49
N GLU A 509 4.07 38.10 13.00
CA GLU A 509 4.07 36.70 13.42
C GLU A 509 4.27 35.74 12.22
N ILE A 510 3.81 36.12 11.03
CA ILE A 510 4.04 35.36 9.79
C ILE A 510 5.53 35.38 9.41
N ALA A 511 6.26 36.46 9.74
CA ALA A 511 7.71 36.49 9.50
C ALA A 511 8.45 35.49 10.39
N GLN A 512 8.04 35.34 11.66
CA GLN A 512 8.58 34.34 12.57
C GLN A 512 8.27 32.90 12.09
N TYR A 513 7.04 32.65 11.65
CA TYR A 513 6.67 31.34 11.07
C TYR A 513 7.49 30.99 9.82
N VAL A 514 7.75 31.96 8.93
CA VAL A 514 8.58 31.72 7.74
C VAL A 514 10.04 31.45 8.11
N GLN A 515 10.58 32.11 9.13
CA GLN A 515 11.92 31.80 9.64
C GLN A 515 11.99 30.41 10.29
N LEU A 516 10.95 30.02 11.04
CA LEU A 516 10.86 28.70 11.65
C LEU A 516 10.78 27.60 10.60
N LYS A 517 9.96 27.81 9.56
CA LYS A 517 9.86 26.91 8.41
C LYS A 517 11.21 26.77 7.69
N GLN A 518 11.92 27.88 7.45
CA GLN A 518 13.23 27.83 6.82
C GLN A 518 14.24 27.04 7.66
N ARG A 519 14.26 27.26 8.99
CA ARG A 519 15.09 26.47 9.92
C ARG A 519 14.76 24.98 9.86
N TYR A 520 13.48 24.62 9.78
CA TYR A 520 13.06 23.23 9.64
C TYR A 520 13.53 22.62 8.32
N GLU A 521 13.41 23.34 7.21
CA GLU A 521 13.90 22.89 5.89
C GLU A 521 15.43 22.71 5.89
N ASP A 522 16.17 23.62 6.53
CA ASP A 522 17.63 23.53 6.67
C ASP A 522 18.05 22.32 7.54
N LEU A 523 17.33 22.07 8.65
CA LEU A 523 17.53 20.89 9.51
C LEU A 523 17.21 19.59 8.77
N LEU A 524 16.14 19.57 7.99
CA LEU A 524 15.77 18.40 7.18
C LEU A 524 16.84 18.10 6.11
N LYS A 525 17.40 19.14 5.48
CA LYS A 525 18.49 19.00 4.53
C LYS A 525 19.74 18.43 5.21
N LEU A 526 20.12 18.95 6.37
CA LEU A 526 21.25 18.45 7.15
C LEU A 526 21.05 16.98 7.58
N TYR A 527 19.84 16.61 7.97
CA TYR A 527 19.47 15.23 8.30
C TYR A 527 19.64 14.29 7.11
N ILE A 528 19.15 14.67 5.93
CA ILE A 528 19.28 13.87 4.70
C ILE A 528 20.76 13.69 4.31
N GLU A 529 21.56 14.76 4.37
CA GLU A 529 23.00 14.71 4.10
C GLU A 529 23.73 13.77 5.09
N THR A 530 23.39 13.87 6.37
CA THR A 530 23.97 13.02 7.42
C THR A 530 23.58 11.55 7.24
N ARG A 531 22.30 11.27 6.97
CA ARG A 531 21.81 9.92 6.70
C ARG A 531 22.48 9.29 5.48
N THR A 532 22.74 10.08 4.44
CA THR A 532 23.43 9.61 3.23
C THR A 532 24.88 9.24 3.53
N LYS A 533 25.61 10.09 4.27
CA LYS A 533 26.98 9.79 4.74
C LYS A 533 27.05 8.54 5.62
N TYR A 534 26.06 8.35 6.49
CA TYR A 534 25.97 7.17 7.34
C TYR A 534 25.74 5.90 6.52
N ARG A 535 24.82 5.92 5.55
CA ARG A 535 24.58 4.83 4.62
C ARG A 535 25.85 4.47 3.83
N ASP A 536 26.56 5.46 3.29
CA ASP A 536 27.82 5.23 2.57
C ASP A 536 28.88 4.59 3.46
N THR A 537 28.95 4.99 4.73
CA THR A 537 29.86 4.40 5.72
C THR A 537 29.50 2.94 5.99
N LEU A 538 28.23 2.62 6.19
CA LEU A 538 27.76 1.24 6.37
C LEU A 538 28.07 0.38 5.13
N SER A 539 27.85 0.89 3.92
CA SER A 539 28.20 0.19 2.68
C SER A 539 29.71 -0.09 2.58
N ARG A 540 30.56 0.85 3.01
CA ARG A 540 32.02 0.65 3.06
C ARG A 540 32.41 -0.41 4.09
N ILE A 541 31.76 -0.43 5.26
CA ILE A 541 31.98 -1.44 6.30
C ILE A 541 31.57 -2.83 5.78
N ALA A 542 30.40 -2.93 5.13
CA ALA A 542 29.94 -4.18 4.54
C ALA A 542 30.92 -4.70 3.47
N ALA A 543 31.35 -3.83 2.55
CA ALA A 543 32.36 -4.19 1.55
C ALA A 543 33.71 -4.59 2.17
N ALA A 544 34.12 -3.95 3.27
CA ALA A 544 35.32 -4.34 4.00
C ALA A 544 35.19 -5.72 4.65
N LYS A 545 34.03 -6.04 5.25
CA LYS A 545 33.74 -7.37 5.81
C LYS A 545 33.79 -8.46 4.73
N THR A 546 33.21 -8.21 3.55
CA THR A 546 33.29 -9.15 2.43
C THR A 546 34.74 -9.40 1.99
N ARG A 547 35.57 -8.34 1.91
CA ARG A 547 36.99 -8.50 1.58
C ARG A 547 37.75 -9.30 2.63
N VAL A 548 37.46 -9.09 3.92
CA VAL A 548 38.09 -9.86 5.01
C VAL A 548 37.68 -11.35 4.93
N ALA A 549 36.41 -11.64 4.65
CA ALA A 549 35.95 -13.01 4.45
C ALA A 549 36.66 -13.69 3.26
N GLN A 550 36.80 -12.98 2.13
CA GLN A 550 37.53 -13.48 0.95
C GLN A 550 39.02 -13.73 1.23
N VAL A 551 39.66 -12.92 2.09
CA VAL A 551 41.06 -13.16 2.52
C VAL A 551 41.14 -14.43 3.40
N GLY A 552 40.16 -14.67 4.26
CA GLY A 552 40.05 -15.91 5.04
C GLY A 552 39.94 -17.14 4.13
N GLU A 553 39.06 -17.10 3.13
CA GLU A 553 38.90 -18.19 2.15
C GLU A 553 40.19 -18.43 1.33
N LEU A 554 40.88 -17.37 0.91
CA LEU A 554 42.16 -17.48 0.21
C LEU A 554 43.27 -18.09 1.09
N GLN A 555 43.27 -17.76 2.39
CA GLN A 555 44.22 -18.34 3.34
C GLN A 555 43.98 -19.84 3.53
N GLU A 556 42.73 -20.29 3.63
CA GLU A 556 42.39 -21.72 3.68
C GLU A 556 42.82 -22.47 2.41
N VAL A 557 42.62 -21.86 1.23
CA VAL A 557 43.08 -22.43 -0.05
C VAL A 557 44.60 -22.55 -0.08
N MET A 558 45.33 -21.51 0.38
CA MET A 558 46.80 -21.55 0.45
C MET A 558 47.31 -22.61 1.42
N GLU A 559 46.68 -22.75 2.59
CA GLU A 559 47.02 -23.81 3.54
C GLU A 559 46.74 -25.21 2.97
N GLY A 560 45.64 -25.38 2.22
CA GLY A 560 45.34 -26.61 1.50
C GLY A 560 46.42 -26.97 0.48
N ILE A 561 46.88 -26.00 -0.32
CA ILE A 561 47.96 -26.18 -1.29
C ILE A 561 49.29 -26.56 -0.59
N CYS A 562 49.61 -25.92 0.54
CA CYS A 562 50.78 -26.25 1.34
C CYS A 562 50.72 -27.68 1.90
N ARG A 563 49.57 -28.13 2.43
CA ARG A 563 49.41 -29.52 2.88
C ARG A 563 49.54 -30.52 1.74
N GLN A 564 48.99 -30.20 0.57
CA GLN A 564 49.09 -31.06 -0.61
C GLN A 564 50.55 -31.21 -1.06
N SER A 565 51.34 -30.13 -1.03
CA SER A 565 52.75 -30.18 -1.43
C SER A 565 53.61 -30.97 -0.44
N GLU A 566 53.34 -30.89 0.87
CA GLU A 566 53.99 -31.73 1.88
C GLU A 566 53.68 -33.22 1.69
N ILE A 567 52.43 -33.58 1.39
CA ILE A 567 52.03 -34.96 1.10
C ILE A 567 52.76 -35.48 -0.16
N THR A 568 52.83 -34.65 -1.20
CA THR A 568 53.49 -35.02 -2.47
C THR A 568 55.01 -35.21 -2.28
N THR A 569 55.61 -34.41 -1.40
CA THR A 569 57.05 -34.49 -1.09
C THR A 569 57.38 -35.68 -0.18
N ARG A 570 56.47 -36.09 0.70
CA ARG A 570 56.62 -37.35 1.47
C ARG A 570 56.45 -38.58 0.59
N ALA A 571 55.51 -38.57 -0.35
CA ALA A 571 55.26 -39.70 -1.24
C ALA A 571 56.46 -40.02 -2.15
N SER A 572 57.22 -39.01 -2.58
CA SER A 572 58.43 -39.17 -3.41
C SER A 572 59.67 -39.64 -2.64
N SER A 573 59.62 -39.69 -1.31
CA SER A 573 60.74 -40.12 -0.46
C SER A 573 60.72 -41.61 -0.06
N THR A 574 59.77 -42.40 -0.58
CA THR A 574 59.68 -43.83 -0.29
C THR A 574 60.79 -44.59 -1.04
N PRO A 575 61.73 -45.29 -0.35
CA PRO A 575 62.82 -45.98 -1.03
C PRO A 575 62.27 -47.18 -1.83
N GLN A 576 62.48 -47.16 -3.15
CA GLN A 576 62.21 -48.32 -3.99
C GLN A 576 63.20 -49.45 -3.67
N THR A 577 62.75 -50.46 -2.94
CA THR A 577 63.40 -51.77 -2.89
C THR A 577 63.30 -52.46 -4.24
N LEU A 578 64.44 -52.55 -4.92
CA LEU A 578 64.66 -53.31 -6.16
C LEU A 578 64.34 -54.80 -5.95
N SER A 579 63.33 -55.30 -6.66
CA SER A 579 63.18 -56.73 -6.94
C SER A 579 63.40 -56.98 -8.43
N ARG A 580 64.47 -57.75 -8.70
CA ARG A 580 64.94 -58.24 -10.00
C ARG A 580 64.18 -59.54 -10.34
N ALA A 581 63.49 -59.58 -11.48
CA ALA A 581 63.28 -60.80 -12.29
C ALA A 581 62.61 -60.36 -13.60
N ALA A 582 63.34 -60.35 -14.72
CA ALA A 582 63.45 -61.46 -15.68
C ALA A 582 62.44 -61.30 -16.83
N THR A 583 63.02 -61.04 -17.99
CA THR A 583 62.44 -60.81 -19.31
C THR A 583 61.93 -62.09 -19.99
N SER A 584 60.77 -62.01 -20.64
CA SER A 584 60.43 -62.76 -21.87
C SER A 584 59.33 -61.95 -22.61
N SER A 585 59.68 -61.20 -23.65
CA SER A 585 59.68 -61.59 -25.08
C SER A 585 58.33 -61.44 -25.77
N THR A 586 58.39 -60.95 -27.02
CA THR A 586 57.31 -60.76 -28.02
C THR A 586 56.36 -59.59 -27.70
N GLY A 587 56.10 -58.61 -28.56
CA GLY A 587 56.33 -58.44 -29.99
C GLY A 587 55.07 -57.81 -30.59
N ILE A 588 55.25 -56.98 -31.62
CA ILE A 588 54.27 -56.55 -32.63
C ILE A 588 53.62 -55.15 -32.45
N SER A 589 54.08 -54.27 -33.36
CA SER A 589 53.41 -53.17 -34.11
C SER A 589 52.61 -52.11 -33.34
N GLY A 590 52.69 -50.81 -33.64
CA GLY A 590 53.29 -50.12 -34.77
C GLY A 590 52.47 -48.86 -35.07
N PHE A 591 53.16 -47.75 -35.40
CA PHE A 591 52.67 -46.56 -36.14
C PHE A 591 51.57 -45.72 -35.44
N ARG A 592 51.52 -44.38 -35.49
CA ARG A 592 52.26 -43.26 -36.11
C ARG A 592 51.77 -42.02 -35.31
N GLY A 593 52.63 -41.10 -34.84
CA GLY A 593 52.87 -39.78 -35.48
C GLY A 593 51.69 -38.79 -35.27
N VAL A 594 51.81 -37.50 -34.93
CA VAL A 594 52.87 -36.51 -35.14
C VAL A 594 52.53 -35.23 -34.33
N SER A 595 53.57 -34.60 -33.76
CA SER A 595 53.83 -33.18 -33.44
C SER A 595 52.87 -32.28 -32.63
N GLY A 596 53.45 -31.61 -31.63
CA GLY A 596 53.03 -30.30 -31.11
C GLY A 596 54.14 -29.68 -30.26
N ALA A 597 54.49 -28.42 -30.54
CA ALA A 597 55.74 -27.71 -30.24
C ALA A 597 55.92 -27.25 -28.76
N PRO A 598 57.12 -26.74 -28.36
CA PRO A 598 57.54 -26.57 -26.97
C PRO A 598 57.18 -25.21 -26.40
N ILE A 599 56.91 -25.13 -25.09
CA ILE A 599 56.80 -23.86 -24.36
C ILE A 599 58.00 -23.72 -23.43
N SER A 600 58.81 -22.71 -23.72
CA SER A 600 59.95 -22.28 -22.91
C SER A 600 59.48 -21.63 -21.61
N VAL A 601 59.99 -22.09 -20.48
CA VAL A 601 59.86 -21.41 -19.19
C VAL A 601 61.03 -20.45 -19.04
N THR A 602 60.77 -19.14 -19.15
CA THR A 602 61.74 -18.11 -18.81
C THR A 602 61.53 -17.68 -17.36
N GLY A 603 62.51 -17.99 -16.51
CA GLY A 603 62.58 -17.48 -15.15
C GLY A 603 62.99 -16.02 -15.13
N LYS A 604 62.25 -15.18 -14.39
CA LYS A 604 62.70 -13.85 -13.97
C LYS A 604 62.78 -13.78 -12.44
N ARG A 605 63.96 -13.34 -12.01
CA ARG A 605 64.42 -13.11 -10.65
C ARG A 605 63.51 -12.13 -9.90
N ARG A 606 63.21 -12.45 -8.63
CA ARG A 606 62.65 -11.52 -7.65
C ARG A 606 63.75 -10.56 -7.15
N ALA A 607 63.43 -9.28 -7.07
CA ALA A 607 64.12 -8.29 -6.27
C ALA A 607 63.51 -8.27 -4.84
N PRO A 608 64.26 -7.87 -3.80
CA PRO A 608 63.75 -7.80 -2.44
C PRO A 608 62.96 -6.51 -2.22
N PHE A 609 61.87 -6.59 -1.46
CA PHE A 609 61.22 -5.42 -0.87
C PHE A 609 61.30 -5.51 0.65
N LEU A 610 61.72 -4.38 1.23
CA LEU A 610 61.56 -3.98 2.62
C LEU A 610 60.08 -3.82 2.98
#